data_AF-A0A1B8A8H8-F1
#
_entry.id   AF-A0A1B8A8H8-F1
#
_cell.length_a   1.000
_cell.length_b   1.000
_cell.length_c   1.000
_cell.angle_alpha   90.00
_cell.angle_beta   90.00
_cell.angle_gamma   90.00
#
_symmetry.space_group_name_H-M   'P 1'
#
loop_
_entity.id
_entity.type
_entity.pdbx_description
1 polymer ?
#
loop_
_entity_poly.entity_id
_entity_poly.type
_entity_poly.pdbx_seq_one_letter_code
_entity_poly.pdbx_strand_id
1 'polypeptide(L)'
;MDPTGKRQKPAKASEKAHQSIATILQLNPKEPKEQDLINTLIKCFDKTVYQQKLVNWIVNSNQSFSIVNDQDLRDIFNYLNPSVKITKANITDVTVHAIAEREFTNNMERVKDALRKSPG
;
A
#
# COMPACT_ATOMS: atom_id res chain seq x y z
N MET A 1 -27.52 -5.89 41.55
CA MET A 1 -28.35 -5.13 40.60
C MET A 1 -28.28 -3.67 41.02
N ASP A 2 -27.44 -2.90 40.34
CA ASP A 2 -27.28 -1.45 40.55
C ASP A 2 -28.32 -0.73 39.67
N PRO A 3 -29.19 0.17 40.20
CA PRO A 3 -30.40 0.60 39.51
C PRO A 3 -30.19 1.73 38.48
N THR A 4 -28.95 2.10 38.16
CA THR A 4 -28.69 3.18 37.19
C THR A 4 -28.27 2.60 35.85
N GLY A 5 -29.23 2.40 34.94
CA GLY A 5 -29.06 1.88 33.58
C GLY A 5 -28.26 2.77 32.62
N LYS A 6 -27.10 3.28 33.04
CA LYS A 6 -26.15 3.99 32.19
C LYS A 6 -25.17 2.96 31.62
N ARG A 7 -25.32 2.65 30.31
CA ARG A 7 -24.27 1.97 29.55
C ARG A 7 -22.94 2.70 29.79
N GLN A 8 -21.98 2.00 30.38
CA GLN A 8 -20.60 2.44 30.41
C GLN A 8 -20.15 2.54 28.94
N LYS A 9 -19.80 3.75 28.49
CA LYS A 9 -19.25 3.94 27.15
C LYS A 9 -18.01 3.03 27.04
N PRO A 10 -17.86 2.25 25.96
CA PRO A 10 -16.65 1.47 25.80
C PRO A 10 -15.46 2.42 25.89
N ALA A 11 -14.51 2.10 26.78
CA ALA A 11 -13.24 2.78 26.83
C ALA A 11 -12.69 2.81 25.41
N LYS A 12 -12.39 4.02 24.90
CA LYS A 12 -11.78 4.18 23.58
C LYS A 12 -10.59 3.23 23.55
N ALA A 13 -10.69 2.19 22.73
CA ALA A 13 -9.52 1.37 22.40
C ALA A 13 -8.42 2.36 22.04
N SER A 14 -7.25 2.23 22.66
CA SER A 14 -6.12 3.10 22.35
C SER A 14 -5.89 3.01 20.84
N GLU A 15 -6.37 4.00 20.09
CA GLU A 15 -6.02 4.17 18.69
C GLU A 15 -4.50 4.25 18.71
N LYS A 16 -3.84 3.17 18.26
CA LYS A 16 -2.39 3.21 18.00
C LYS A 16 -2.20 4.48 17.18
N ALA A 17 -1.53 5.48 17.75
CA ALA A 17 -1.38 6.77 17.11
C ALA A 17 -0.85 6.51 15.70
N HIS A 18 -1.67 6.78 14.69
CA HIS A 18 -1.24 6.65 13.30
C HIS A 18 -0.07 7.62 13.13
N GLN A 19 1.15 7.10 13.03
CA GLN A 19 2.34 7.93 12.83
C GLN A 19 2.19 8.63 11.48
N SER A 20 2.18 9.96 11.48
CA SER A 20 2.14 10.75 10.25
C SER A 20 3.54 10.85 9.65
N ILE A 21 3.63 11.19 8.36
CA ILE A 21 4.93 11.41 7.70
C ILE A 21 5.71 12.54 8.38
N ALA A 22 5.01 13.54 8.91
CA ALA A 22 5.60 14.63 9.68
C ALA A 22 6.25 14.12 10.96
N THR A 23 5.61 13.20 11.67
CA THR A 23 6.18 12.60 12.90
C THR A 23 7.42 11.78 12.60
N ILE A 24 7.42 10.99 11.51
CA ILE A 24 8.55 10.12 11.18
C ILE A 24 9.77 10.95 10.73
N LEU A 25 9.53 11.98 9.92
CA LEU A 25 10.59 12.84 9.39
C LEU A 25 10.90 14.04 10.29
N GLN A 26 10.28 14.09 11.47
CA GLN A 26 10.46 15.18 12.46
C GLN A 26 10.17 16.57 11.90
N LEU A 27 9.18 16.67 11.02
CA LEU A 27 8.73 17.93 10.41
C LEU A 27 7.67 18.60 11.29
N ASN A 28 7.70 19.93 11.33
CA ASN A 28 6.80 20.81 12.04
C ASN A 28 5.68 21.33 11.09
N PRO A 29 4.44 20.85 11.24
CA PRO A 29 3.31 21.29 10.41
C PRO A 29 2.94 22.78 10.56
N LYS A 30 3.48 23.47 11.58
CA LYS A 30 3.23 24.90 11.82
C LYS A 30 4.21 25.81 11.07
N GLU A 31 5.33 25.27 10.57
CA GLU A 31 6.26 26.00 9.73
C GLU A 31 5.81 25.85 8.26
N PRO A 32 5.56 26.95 7.52
CA PRO A 32 4.96 26.87 6.18
C PRO A 32 5.75 26.03 5.17
N LYS A 33 7.09 26.10 5.16
CA LYS A 33 7.93 25.35 4.22
C LYS A 33 7.92 23.85 4.52
N GLU A 34 7.96 23.48 5.79
CA GLU A 34 7.86 22.10 6.25
C GLU A 34 6.46 21.54 6.01
N GLN A 35 5.41 22.35 6.17
CA GLN A 35 4.06 21.97 5.77
C GLN A 35 3.95 21.72 4.25
N ASP A 36 4.56 22.58 3.43
CA ASP A 36 4.62 22.38 1.97
C ASP A 36 5.40 21.12 1.60
N LEU A 37 6.49 20.83 2.30
CA LEU A 37 7.25 19.59 2.15
C LEU A 37 6.39 18.37 2.53
N ILE A 38 5.69 18.39 3.66
CA ILE A 38 4.77 17.33 4.09
C ILE A 38 3.73 17.07 2.99
N ASN A 39 3.08 18.13 2.49
CA ASN A 39 2.07 18.03 1.45
C ASN A 39 2.65 17.44 0.15
N THR A 40 3.88 17.81 -0.21
CA THR A 40 4.57 17.28 -1.38
C THR A 40 4.87 15.80 -1.21
N LEU A 41 5.41 15.38 -0.06
CA LEU A 41 5.72 13.98 0.23
C LEU A 41 4.47 13.09 0.20
N ILE A 42 3.34 13.59 0.70
CA ILE A 42 2.04 12.89 0.62
C ILE A 42 1.63 12.70 -0.85
N LYS A 43 1.76 13.73 -1.69
CA LYS A 43 1.41 13.67 -3.12
C LYS A 43 2.33 12.76 -3.93
N CYS A 44 3.59 12.64 -3.54
CA CYS A 44 4.57 11.82 -4.25
C CYS A 44 4.37 10.31 -4.07
N PHE A 45 3.48 9.87 -3.17
CA PHE A 45 3.24 8.46 -2.92
C PHE A 45 1.78 8.07 -3.21
N ASP A 46 1.60 7.20 -4.20
CA ASP A 46 0.33 6.53 -4.46
C ASP A 46 0.46 5.03 -4.14
N LYS A 47 -0.40 4.56 -3.23
CA LYS A 47 -0.41 3.17 -2.76
C LYS A 47 -0.68 2.18 -3.89
N THR A 48 -1.65 2.47 -4.76
CA THR A 48 -2.06 1.58 -5.85
C THR A 48 -0.94 1.47 -6.89
N VAL A 49 -0.31 2.59 -7.24
CA VAL A 49 0.82 2.63 -8.17
C VAL A 49 2.01 1.88 -7.60
N TYR A 50 2.33 2.05 -6.31
CA TYR A 50 3.38 1.28 -5.63
C TYR A 50 3.10 -0.24 -5.72
N GLN A 51 1.89 -0.67 -5.36
CA GLN A 51 1.51 -2.08 -5.38
C GLN A 51 1.57 -2.67 -6.79
N GLN A 52 1.08 -1.95 -7.80
CA GLN A 52 1.16 -2.39 -9.20
C GLN A 52 2.61 -2.53 -9.68
N LYS A 53 3.48 -1.57 -9.34
CA LYS A 53 4.91 -1.65 -9.71
C LYS A 53 5.58 -2.86 -9.08
N LEU A 54 5.28 -3.15 -7.81
CA LEU A 54 5.81 -4.32 -7.11
C LEU A 54 5.34 -5.62 -7.77
N VAL A 55 4.05 -5.76 -8.07
CA VAL A 55 3.50 -6.95 -8.77
C VAL A 55 4.13 -7.11 -10.15
N ASN A 56 4.23 -6.04 -10.94
CA ASN A 56 4.86 -6.08 -12.25
C ASN A 56 6.32 -6.55 -12.17
N TRP A 57 7.08 -6.05 -11.18
CA TRP A 57 8.45 -6.50 -10.96
C TRP A 57 8.51 -7.99 -10.64
N ILE A 58 7.67 -8.49 -9.72
CA ILE A 58 7.59 -9.92 -9.35
C ILE A 58 7.34 -10.79 -10.57
N VAL A 59 6.32 -10.44 -11.37
CA VAL A 59 5.94 -11.20 -12.57
C VAL A 59 7.06 -11.15 -13.62
N ASN A 60 7.59 -9.97 -13.92
CA ASN A 60 8.61 -9.79 -14.96
C ASN A 60 9.94 -10.45 -14.61
N SER A 61 10.28 -10.54 -13.33
CA SER A 61 11.50 -11.19 -12.85
C SER A 61 11.29 -12.65 -12.41
N ASN A 62 10.11 -13.21 -12.67
CA ASN A 62 9.71 -14.58 -12.35
C ASN A 62 10.02 -14.96 -10.88
N GLN A 63 9.72 -14.06 -9.96
CA GLN A 63 9.94 -14.28 -8.52
C GLN A 63 8.75 -15.02 -7.91
N SER A 64 9.00 -15.72 -6.81
CA SER A 64 7.91 -16.27 -6.00
C SER A 64 7.03 -15.14 -5.49
N PHE A 65 5.70 -15.30 -5.56
CA PHE A 65 4.75 -14.33 -5.01
C PHE A 65 4.91 -14.16 -3.50
N SER A 66 5.46 -15.16 -2.80
CA SER A 66 5.75 -15.10 -1.38
C SER A 66 6.85 -14.07 -1.02
N ILE A 67 7.63 -13.59 -1.99
CA ILE A 67 8.73 -12.63 -1.75
C ILE A 67 8.24 -11.33 -1.09
N VAL A 68 6.97 -10.94 -1.31
CA VAL A 68 6.40 -9.75 -0.65
C VAL A 68 6.19 -9.90 0.84
N ASN A 69 6.27 -11.13 1.37
CA ASN A 69 6.21 -11.42 2.79
C ASN A 69 7.61 -11.45 3.44
N ASP A 70 8.67 -11.35 2.65
CA ASP A 70 10.04 -11.24 3.15
C ASP A 70 10.19 -9.98 4.03
N GLN A 71 10.71 -10.17 5.23
CA GLN A 71 10.75 -9.10 6.22
C GLN A 71 11.85 -8.08 5.91
N ASP A 72 13.01 -8.53 5.41
CA ASP A 72 14.11 -7.65 5.04
C ASP A 72 13.73 -6.75 3.86
N LEU A 73 13.04 -7.30 2.86
CA LEU A 73 12.51 -6.54 1.73
C LEU A 73 11.51 -5.46 2.19
N ARG A 74 10.60 -5.83 3.09
CA ARG A 74 9.65 -4.86 3.68
C ARG A 74 10.37 -3.76 4.45
N ASP A 75 11.40 -4.11 5.20
CA ASP A 75 12.16 -3.15 5.97
C ASP A 75 12.97 -2.20 5.08
N ILE A 76 13.54 -2.70 3.97
CA ILE A 76 14.15 -1.87 2.93
C ILE A 76 13.14 -0.86 2.36
N PHE A 77 11.94 -1.30 1.96
CA PHE A 77 10.93 -0.39 1.43
C PHE A 77 10.44 0.63 2.46
N ASN A 78 10.21 0.19 3.70
CA ASN A 78 9.78 1.07 4.79
C ASN A 78 10.84 2.11 5.15
N TYR A 79 12.13 1.74 5.05
CA TYR A 79 13.25 2.65 5.29
C TYR A 79 13.37 3.70 4.19
N LEU A 80 13.33 3.27 2.92
CA LEU A 80 13.45 4.17 1.77
C LEU A 80 12.25 5.11 1.63
N ASN A 81 11.05 4.65 1.99
CA ASN A 81 9.84 5.46 1.96
C ASN A 81 8.87 5.10 3.10
N PRO A 82 8.87 5.88 4.20
CA PRO A 82 7.99 5.62 5.34
C PRO A 82 6.50 5.62 5.01
N SER A 83 6.09 6.27 3.92
CA SER A 83 4.70 6.26 3.45
C SER A 83 4.20 4.84 3.17
N VAL A 84 5.07 3.91 2.77
CA VAL A 84 4.74 2.49 2.59
C VAL A 84 4.14 1.91 3.88
N LYS A 85 4.78 2.17 5.02
CA LYS A 85 4.31 1.71 6.34
C LYS A 85 3.09 2.49 6.81
N ILE A 86 3.11 3.81 6.67
CA ILE A 86 2.02 4.71 7.12
C ILE A 86 0.70 4.33 6.44
N THR A 87 0.71 4.12 5.12
CA THR A 87 -0.50 3.82 4.34
C THR A 87 -0.82 2.34 4.26
N LYS A 88 -0.06 1.48 4.97
CA LYS A 88 -0.16 0.02 4.89
C LYS A 88 -0.14 -0.47 3.44
N ALA A 89 0.85 -0.03 2.67
CA ALA A 89 0.99 -0.34 1.25
C ALA A 89 1.59 -1.72 0.99
N ASN A 90 2.30 -2.32 1.96
CA ASN A 90 2.79 -3.69 1.86
C ASN A 90 1.63 -4.66 1.58
N ILE A 91 1.87 -5.58 0.63
CA ILE A 91 0.89 -6.56 0.17
C ILE A 91 1.29 -7.96 0.60
N THR A 92 0.32 -8.87 0.52
CA THR A 92 0.51 -10.30 0.72
C THR A 92 0.63 -11.01 -0.62
N ASP A 93 1.16 -12.23 -0.61
CA ASP A 93 1.19 -13.16 -1.72
C ASP A 93 -0.20 -13.40 -2.33
N VAL A 94 -1.24 -13.53 -1.50
CA VAL A 94 -2.64 -13.62 -1.95
C VAL A 94 -3.05 -12.39 -2.75
N THR A 95 -2.61 -11.20 -2.31
CA THR A 95 -2.91 -9.94 -3.01
C THR A 95 -2.15 -9.86 -4.34
N VAL A 96 -0.89 -10.30 -4.38
CA VAL A 96 -0.10 -10.39 -5.62
C VAL A 96 -0.80 -11.30 -6.63
N HIS A 97 -1.24 -12.48 -6.20
CA HIS A 97 -1.98 -13.42 -7.05
C HIS A 97 -3.25 -12.78 -7.61
N ALA A 98 -4.08 -12.18 -6.76
CA ALA A 98 -5.33 -11.56 -7.19
C ALA A 98 -5.11 -10.41 -8.20
N ILE A 99 -4.07 -9.59 -8.00
CA ILE A 99 -3.73 -8.51 -8.95
C ILE A 99 -3.25 -9.12 -10.28
N ALA A 100 -2.34 -10.10 -10.24
CA ALA A 100 -1.81 -10.74 -11.44
C ALA A 100 -2.92 -11.42 -12.26
N GLU A 101 -3.82 -12.15 -11.60
CA GLU A 101 -4.97 -12.81 -12.23
C GLU A 101 -5.96 -11.82 -12.86
N ARG A 102 -6.26 -10.72 -12.15
CA ARG A 102 -7.10 -9.65 -12.67
C ARG A 102 -6.50 -9.02 -13.92
N GLU A 103 -5.21 -8.69 -13.88
CA GLU A 103 -4.52 -8.11 -15.04
C GLU A 103 -4.47 -9.10 -16.21
N PHE A 104 -4.22 -10.39 -15.95
CA PHE A 104 -4.29 -11.43 -16.98
C PHE A 104 -5.68 -11.48 -17.62
N THR A 105 -6.74 -11.52 -16.80
CA THR A 105 -8.13 -11.60 -17.29
C THR A 105 -8.51 -10.36 -18.10
N ASN A 106 -8.15 -9.16 -17.62
CA ASN A 106 -8.42 -7.90 -18.32
C ASN A 106 -7.73 -7.81 -19.69
N ASN A 107 -6.53 -8.39 -19.80
CA ASN A 107 -5.76 -8.35 -21.04
C ASN A 107 -6.07 -9.53 -21.96
N MET A 108 -6.59 -10.65 -21.44
CA MET A 108 -6.85 -11.87 -22.20
C MET A 108 -7.75 -11.62 -23.42
N GLU A 109 -8.87 -10.89 -23.26
CA GLU A 109 -9.77 -10.61 -24.39
C GLU A 109 -9.11 -9.72 -25.45
N ARG A 110 -8.28 -8.75 -25.02
CA ARG A 110 -7.52 -7.89 -25.94
C ARG A 110 -6.47 -8.69 -26.71
N VAL A 111 -5.79 -9.63 -26.05
CA VAL A 111 -4.81 -10.52 -26.68
C VAL A 111 -5.50 -11.47 -27.66
N LYS A 112 -6.62 -12.09 -27.27
CA LYS A 112 -7.41 -12.96 -28.16
C LYS A 112 -7.85 -12.22 -29.43
N ASP A 113 -8.36 -11.00 -29.28
CA ASP A 113 -8.80 -10.19 -30.41
C ASP A 113 -7.63 -9.78 -31.31
N ALA A 114 -6.47 -9.43 -30.74
CA ALA A 114 -5.27 -9.13 -31.49
C ALA A 114 -4.78 -10.36 -32.28
N LEU A 115 -4.74 -11.53 -31.65
CA LEU A 115 -4.34 -12.78 -32.28
C LEU A 115 -5.29 -13.19 -33.42
N ARG A 116 -6.60 -13.03 -33.24
CA ARG A 116 -7.61 -13.30 -34.29
C ARG A 116 -7.47 -12.39 -35.52
N LYS A 117 -7.00 -11.15 -35.31
CA LYS A 117 -6.82 -10.16 -36.38
C LYS A 117 -5.45 -10.22 -37.03
N SER A 118 -4.51 -11.00 -36.48
CA SER A 118 -3.19 -11.15 -37.09
C SER A 118 -3.27 -12.08 -38.30
N PRO A 119 -2.78 -11.67 -39.47
CA PRO A 119 -2.50 -12.63 -40.53
C PRO A 119 -1.37 -13.54 -40.01
N GLY A 120 -1.62 -14.86 -40.04
CA GLY A 120 -0.63 -15.87 -39.65
C GLY A 120 0.54 -15.96 -40.61
#